data_AF-A0A2V9JJP5-F1
#
_entry.id   AF-A0A2V9JJP5-F1
#
_cell.length_a   1.000
_cell.length_b   1.000
_cell.length_c   1.000
_cell.angle_alpha   90.00
_cell.angle_beta   90.00
_cell.angle_gamma   90.00
#
_symmetry.space_group_name_H-M   'P 1'
#
loop_
_entity.id
_entity.type
_entity.pdbx_description
1 polymer ?
#
loop_
_entity_poly.entity_id
_entity_poly.type
_entity_poly.pdbx_seq_one_letter_code
_entity_poly.pdbx_strand_id
1 'polypeptide(L)'
;MALGIAFVFGYLAQSGGGMAAITGSYFAGLLIGRTTSVEKVIGDVRSMTNSFFGPLFFTSVGLDTNARQVGGHLGFFLMILTVAVLGKVLGCGIGARLKGLNLQESLVVGAGMIPRGEVELITASIGWSAGLISSPVYSLVVVLILATTLIAPVLLRIFLPSRSSHASNDASPPLIAGLPGR
;
A
#
# COMPACT_ATOMS: atom_id res chain seq x y z
N MET A 1 4.45 -22.87 -2.99
CA MET A 1 3.78 -23.32 -1.76
C MET A 1 3.18 -22.15 -0.96
N ALA A 2 3.94 -21.09 -0.66
CA ALA A 2 3.45 -19.93 0.10
C ALA A 2 2.15 -19.29 -0.45
N LEU A 3 2.08 -19.03 -1.77
CA LEU A 3 0.86 -18.55 -2.43
C LEU A 3 -0.32 -19.50 -2.28
N GLY A 4 -0.10 -20.81 -2.36
CA GLY A 4 -1.14 -21.80 -2.13
C GLY A 4 -1.71 -21.72 -0.72
N ILE A 5 -0.85 -21.58 0.29
CA ILE A 5 -1.27 -21.39 1.69
C ILE A 5 -2.06 -20.08 1.83
N ALA A 6 -1.60 -18.99 1.21
CA ALA A 6 -2.29 -17.70 1.24
C ALA A 6 -3.69 -17.78 0.61
N PHE A 7 -3.84 -18.47 -0.53
CA PHE A 7 -5.15 -18.67 -1.16
C PHE A 7 -6.08 -19.56 -0.33
N VAL A 8 -5.55 -20.63 0.28
CA VAL A 8 -6.33 -21.50 1.16
C VAL A 8 -6.84 -20.72 2.38
N PHE A 9 -5.98 -19.96 3.05
CA PHE A 9 -6.38 -19.14 4.19
C PHE A 9 -7.37 -18.04 3.78
N GLY A 10 -7.18 -17.41 2.62
CA GLY A 10 -8.12 -16.43 2.09
C GLY A 10 -9.50 -17.04 1.82
N TYR A 11 -9.53 -18.23 1.20
CA TYR A 11 -10.77 -18.97 0.95
C TYR A 11 -11.47 -19.38 2.26
N LEU A 12 -10.72 -19.87 3.25
CA LEU A 12 -11.27 -20.23 4.57
C LEU A 12 -11.83 -19.01 5.31
N ALA A 13 -11.17 -17.85 5.24
CA ALA A 13 -11.66 -16.62 5.85
C ALA A 13 -12.99 -16.17 5.22
N GLN A 14 -13.12 -16.30 3.90
CA GLN A 14 -14.33 -15.92 3.17
C GLN A 14 -15.47 -16.91 3.36
N SER A 15 -15.20 -18.22 3.30
CA SER A 15 -16.23 -19.27 3.37
C SER A 15 -16.69 -19.58 4.79
N GLY A 16 -15.77 -19.61 5.77
CA GLY A 16 -16.06 -19.99 7.15
C GLY A 16 -16.20 -18.82 8.11
N GLY A 17 -15.53 -17.70 7.85
CA GLY A 17 -15.41 -16.59 8.80
C GLY A 17 -16.21 -15.32 8.49
N GLY A 18 -16.82 -15.22 7.30
CA GLY A 18 -17.51 -14.00 6.86
C GLY A 18 -16.60 -12.78 6.71
N MET A 19 -15.28 -12.99 6.66
CA MET A 19 -14.28 -11.93 6.54
C MET A 19 -13.78 -11.79 5.10
N ALA A 20 -13.19 -10.64 4.78
CA ALA A 20 -12.52 -10.45 3.50
C ALA A 20 -11.35 -11.44 3.33
N ALA A 21 -11.19 -11.99 2.13
CA ALA A 21 -10.13 -12.96 1.81
C ALA A 21 -8.72 -12.41 2.09
N ILE A 22 -8.50 -11.09 1.95
CA ILE A 22 -7.23 -10.43 2.27
C ILE A 22 -6.82 -10.71 3.72
N THR A 23 -7.74 -10.61 4.66
CA THR A 23 -7.46 -10.86 6.09
C THR A 23 -6.91 -12.27 6.30
N GLY A 24 -7.52 -13.28 5.66
CA GLY A 24 -7.02 -14.66 5.72
C GLY A 24 -5.62 -14.79 5.13
N SER A 25 -5.39 -14.23 3.94
CA SER A 25 -4.07 -14.27 3.28
C SER A 25 -2.98 -13.53 4.08
N TYR A 26 -3.34 -12.46 4.79
CA TYR A 26 -2.45 -11.73 5.71
C TYR A 26 -2.02 -12.61 6.89
N PHE A 27 -2.96 -13.33 7.50
CA PHE A 27 -2.64 -14.29 8.56
C PHE A 27 -1.72 -15.41 8.07
N ALA A 28 -1.94 -15.94 6.86
CA ALA A 28 -1.02 -16.90 6.25
C ALA A 28 0.40 -16.30 6.10
N GLY A 29 0.50 -15.04 5.66
CA GLY A 29 1.76 -14.31 5.59
C GLY A 29 2.46 -14.16 6.95
N LEU A 30 1.71 -13.84 8.01
CA LEU A 30 2.24 -13.74 9.38
C LEU A 30 2.78 -15.08 9.90
N LEU A 31 2.11 -16.19 9.58
CA LEU A 31 2.57 -17.53 9.95
C LEU A 31 3.87 -17.90 9.21
N ILE A 32 3.91 -17.67 7.90
CA ILE A 32 5.10 -17.93 7.07
C ILE A 32 6.27 -17.02 7.49
N GLY A 33 5.98 -15.79 7.92
CA GLY A 33 6.97 -14.82 8.38
C GLY A 33 7.79 -15.23 9.60
N ARG A 34 7.40 -16.30 10.30
CA ARG A 34 8.16 -16.87 11.43
C ARG A 34 9.11 -18.00 11.04
N THR A 35 9.19 -18.32 9.74
CA THR A 35 9.99 -19.45 9.24
C THR A 35 11.36 -18.98 8.78
N THR A 36 12.37 -19.85 8.88
CA THR A 36 13.76 -19.57 8.47
C THR A 36 13.93 -19.32 6.97
N SER A 37 12.92 -19.63 6.15
CA SER A 37 12.93 -19.48 4.69
C SER A 37 12.21 -18.22 4.20
N VAL A 38 11.89 -17.27 5.11
CA VAL A 38 11.04 -16.12 4.81
C VAL A 38 11.63 -15.22 3.73
N GLU A 39 12.94 -14.97 3.70
CA GLU A 39 13.60 -14.11 2.71
C GLU A 39 13.40 -14.64 1.29
N LYS A 40 13.55 -15.96 1.11
CA LYS A 40 13.34 -16.62 -0.19
C LYS A 40 11.88 -16.53 -0.62
N VAL A 41 10.95 -16.78 0.31
CA VAL A 41 9.51 -16.68 0.04
C VAL A 41 9.13 -15.25 -0.33
N ILE A 42 9.64 -14.24 0.39
CA ILE A 42 9.39 -12.83 0.08
C ILE A 42 9.92 -12.49 -1.31
N GLY A 43 11.12 -12.96 -1.67
CA GLY A 43 11.69 -12.75 -3.01
C GLY A 43 10.80 -13.30 -4.13
N ASP A 44 10.38 -14.56 -4.00
CA ASP A 44 9.53 -15.24 -4.97
C ASP A 44 8.15 -14.54 -5.08
N VAL A 45 7.51 -14.26 -3.94
CA VAL A 45 6.20 -13.59 -3.89
C VAL A 45 6.30 -12.19 -4.46
N ARG A 46 7.32 -11.39 -4.09
CA ARG A 46 7.53 -10.04 -4.64
C ARG A 46 7.70 -10.07 -6.15
N SER A 47 8.46 -11.02 -6.69
CA SER A 47 8.64 -11.17 -8.13
C SER A 47 7.29 -11.40 -8.85
N MET A 48 6.46 -12.29 -8.31
CA MET A 48 5.13 -12.55 -8.87
C MET A 48 4.16 -11.38 -8.68
N THR A 49 4.19 -10.72 -7.52
CA THR A 49 3.33 -9.55 -7.25
C THR A 49 3.66 -8.40 -8.20
N ASN A 50 4.94 -8.09 -8.39
CA ASN A 50 5.33 -6.98 -9.25
C ASN A 50 5.14 -7.28 -10.74
N SER A 51 5.36 -8.53 -11.16
CA SER A 51 5.32 -8.90 -12.58
C SER A 51 3.91 -9.27 -13.06
N PHE A 52 3.04 -9.78 -12.18
CA PHE A 52 1.74 -10.34 -12.58
C PHE A 52 0.58 -9.79 -11.77
N PHE A 53 0.53 -10.04 -10.45
CA PHE A 53 -0.67 -9.73 -9.66
C PHE A 53 -0.92 -8.22 -9.51
N GLY A 54 0.11 -7.42 -9.33
CA GLY A 54 0.02 -5.96 -9.20
C GLY A 54 -0.55 -5.32 -10.47
N PRO A 55 0.10 -5.51 -11.64
CA PRO A 55 -0.44 -5.03 -12.91
C PRO A 55 -1.85 -5.54 -13.20
N LEU A 56 -2.14 -6.82 -12.94
CA LEU A 56 -3.46 -7.41 -13.17
C LEU A 56 -4.53 -6.76 -12.27
N PHE A 57 -4.25 -6.59 -10.98
CA PHE A 57 -5.15 -5.95 -10.02
C PHE A 57 -5.47 -4.52 -10.42
N PHE A 58 -4.45 -3.70 -10.68
CA PHE A 58 -4.65 -2.30 -11.06
C PHE A 58 -5.31 -2.16 -12.43
N THR A 59 -5.03 -3.05 -13.38
CA THR A 59 -5.69 -3.06 -14.69
C THR A 59 -7.16 -3.43 -14.57
N SER A 60 -7.50 -4.47 -13.78
CA SER A 60 -8.89 -4.88 -13.57
C SER A 60 -9.71 -3.74 -12.95
N VAL A 61 -9.19 -3.14 -11.88
CA VAL A 61 -9.82 -2.00 -11.20
C VAL A 61 -9.96 -0.81 -12.16
N GLY A 62 -8.93 -0.52 -12.95
CA GLY A 62 -8.97 0.56 -13.95
C GLY A 62 -10.00 0.34 -15.05
N LEU A 63 -10.18 -0.90 -15.52
CA LEU A 63 -11.16 -1.25 -16.55
C LEU A 63 -12.61 -1.17 -16.04
N ASP A 64 -12.86 -1.56 -14.80
CA ASP A 64 -14.18 -1.43 -14.17
C ASP A 64 -14.55 0.04 -13.88
N THR A 65 -13.57 0.94 -13.91
CA THR A 65 -13.77 2.37 -13.62
C THR A 65 -14.29 3.13 -14.83
N ASN A 66 -15.54 3.57 -14.77
CA ASN A 66 -16.08 4.46 -15.79
C ASN A 66 -15.76 5.92 -15.50
N ALA A 67 -14.60 6.39 -15.98
CA ALA A 67 -14.16 7.79 -15.83
C ALA A 67 -15.16 8.82 -16.39
N ARG A 68 -16.03 8.43 -17.33
CA ARG A 68 -17.04 9.32 -17.91
C ARG A 68 -18.13 9.68 -16.90
N GLN A 69 -18.42 8.83 -15.92
CA GLN A 69 -19.38 9.12 -14.85
C GLN A 69 -18.86 10.18 -13.87
N VAL A 70 -17.53 10.30 -13.73
CA VAL A 70 -16.91 11.31 -12.85
C VAL A 70 -16.97 12.71 -13.47
N GLY A 71 -16.97 12.81 -14.80
CA GLY A 71 -16.98 14.10 -15.51
C GLY A 71 -18.17 15.01 -15.15
N GLY A 72 -19.33 14.44 -14.81
CA GLY A 72 -20.50 15.20 -14.36
C GLY A 72 -20.39 15.78 -12.95
N HIS A 73 -19.43 15.32 -12.14
CA HIS A 73 -19.29 15.66 -10.72
C HIS A 73 -17.85 16.06 -10.35
N LEU A 74 -17.10 16.61 -11.31
CA LEU A 74 -15.68 16.90 -11.14
C LEU A 74 -15.37 17.83 -9.96
N GLY A 75 -16.25 18.82 -9.70
CA GLY A 75 -16.10 19.73 -8.55
C GLY A 75 -16.23 19.01 -7.20
N PHE A 76 -17.19 18.09 -7.08
CA PHE A 76 -17.38 17.28 -5.88
C PHE A 76 -16.21 16.30 -5.69
N PHE A 77 -15.73 15.71 -6.78
CA PHE A 77 -14.55 14.85 -6.77
C PHE A 77 -13.31 15.59 -6.26
N LEU A 78 -13.01 16.78 -6.81
CA LEU A 78 -11.87 17.60 -6.39
C LEU A 78 -11.98 17.98 -4.91
N MET A 79 -13.17 18.36 -4.44
CA MET A 79 -13.40 18.67 -3.03
C MET A 79 -13.07 17.47 -2.13
N ILE A 80 -13.59 16.28 -2.43
CA ILE A 80 -13.32 15.07 -1.65
C ILE A 80 -11.83 14.71 -1.72
N LEU A 81 -11.21 14.81 -2.89
CA LEU A 81 -9.79 14.52 -3.06
C LEU A 81 -8.93 15.44 -2.19
N THR A 82 -9.20 16.75 -2.20
CA THR A 82 -8.48 17.72 -1.37
C THR A 82 -8.66 17.42 0.11
N VAL A 83 -9.90 17.15 0.56
CA VAL A 83 -10.17 16.80 1.96
C VAL A 83 -9.48 15.48 2.34
N ALA A 84 -9.49 14.48 1.47
CA ALA A 84 -8.85 13.19 1.70
C ALA A 84 -7.33 13.32 1.86
N VAL A 85 -6.68 14.11 1.00
CA VAL A 85 -5.24 14.34 1.03
C VAL A 85 -4.87 15.20 2.25
N LEU A 86 -5.51 16.35 2.43
CA LEU A 86 -5.20 17.25 3.56
C LEU A 86 -5.51 16.61 4.91
N GLY A 87 -6.63 15.89 5.03
CA GLY A 87 -7.01 15.20 6.25
C GLY A 87 -5.96 14.15 6.66
N LYS A 88 -5.41 13.40 5.70
CA LYS A 88 -4.33 12.44 5.97
C LYS A 88 -3.00 13.12 6.29
N VAL A 89 -2.59 14.10 5.48
CA VAL A 89 -1.32 14.80 5.69
C VAL A 89 -1.30 15.54 7.02
N LEU A 90 -2.35 16.31 7.32
CA LEU A 90 -2.46 17.08 8.56
C LEU A 90 -2.75 16.17 9.75
N GLY A 91 -3.71 15.24 9.64
CA GLY A 91 -4.08 14.36 10.75
C GLY A 91 -2.92 13.46 11.18
N CYS A 92 -2.32 12.71 10.25
CA CYS A 92 -1.20 11.85 10.55
C CYS A 92 0.08 12.64 10.83
N GLY A 93 0.29 13.78 10.15
CA GLY A 93 1.44 14.66 10.39
C GLY A 93 1.42 15.31 11.77
N ILE A 94 0.26 15.78 12.25
CA ILE A 94 0.13 16.30 13.62
C ILE A 94 0.36 15.16 14.63
N GLY A 95 -0.20 13.97 14.39
CA GLY A 95 0.05 12.79 15.23
C GLY A 95 1.54 12.43 15.32
N ALA A 96 2.24 12.48 14.20
CA ALA A 96 3.69 12.29 14.12
C ALA A 96 4.46 13.37 14.88
N ARG A 97 4.04 14.64 14.75
CA ARG A 97 4.66 15.78 15.45
C ARG A 97 4.52 15.67 16.96
N LEU A 98 3.35 15.24 17.45
CA LEU A 98 3.10 14.99 18.88
C LEU A 98 3.98 13.87 19.45
N LYS A 99 4.46 12.96 18.59
CA LYS A 99 5.41 11.90 18.94
C LYS A 99 6.88 12.35 18.86
N GLY A 100 7.15 13.63 18.61
CA GLY A 100 8.50 14.20 18.61
C GLY A 100 9.21 14.21 17.26
N LEU A 101 8.56 13.77 16.17
CA LEU A 101 9.14 13.85 14.83
C LEU A 101 9.27 15.30 14.35
N ASN A 102 10.25 15.58 13.50
CA ASN A 102 10.42 16.89 12.88
C ASN A 102 9.32 17.19 11.86
N LEU A 103 9.18 18.46 11.45
CA LEU A 103 8.12 18.85 10.51
C LEU A 103 8.21 18.10 9.18
N GLN A 104 9.43 17.93 8.62
CA GLN A 104 9.62 17.17 7.39
C GLN A 104 9.27 15.69 7.55
N GLU A 105 9.74 15.04 8.63
CA GLU A 105 9.43 13.65 8.92
C GLU A 105 7.92 13.43 9.13
N SER A 106 7.25 14.40 9.77
CA SER A 106 5.80 14.40 9.97
C SER A 106 5.04 14.50 8.65
N LEU A 107 5.49 15.33 7.71
CA LEU A 107 4.92 15.44 6.36
C LEU A 107 5.14 14.17 5.54
N VAL A 108 6.31 13.52 5.67
CA VAL A 108 6.60 12.23 5.05
C VAL A 108 5.65 11.15 5.57
N VAL A 109 5.42 11.09 6.88
CA VAL A 109 4.43 10.17 7.48
C VAL A 109 3.03 10.48 6.94
N GLY A 110 2.63 11.75 6.93
CA GLY A 110 1.34 12.19 6.40
C GLY A 110 1.12 11.78 4.94
N ALA A 111 2.12 12.01 4.08
CA ALA A 111 2.10 11.63 2.67
C ALA A 111 2.10 10.11 2.47
N GLY A 112 2.85 9.38 3.30
CA GLY A 112 2.87 7.91 3.28
C GLY A 112 1.54 7.26 3.65
N MET A 113 0.65 8.00 4.32
CA MET A 113 -0.69 7.53 4.72
C MET A 113 -1.81 7.97 3.76
N ILE A 114 -1.49 8.71 2.69
CA ILE A 114 -2.42 9.07 1.62
C ILE A 114 -2.89 7.86 0.80
N PRO A 115 -2.00 6.97 0.31
CA PRO A 115 -2.40 5.97 -0.67
C PRO A 115 -3.46 5.08 -0.03
N ARG A 116 -4.62 5.08 -0.67
CA ARG A 116 -5.71 4.18 -0.34
C ARG A 116 -5.63 3.00 -1.30
N GLY A 117 -6.21 1.86 -0.97
CA GLY A 117 -6.01 0.69 -1.79
C GLY A 117 -7.03 -0.38 -1.54
N GLU A 118 -6.52 -1.59 -1.33
CA GLU A 118 -7.27 -2.84 -1.34
C GLU A 118 -8.50 -2.85 -0.43
N VAL A 119 -8.38 -2.38 0.82
CA VAL A 119 -9.49 -2.44 1.78
C VAL A 119 -10.65 -1.56 1.34
N GLU A 120 -10.38 -0.34 0.89
CA GLU A 120 -11.44 0.58 0.45
C GLU A 120 -12.07 0.12 -0.87
N LEU A 121 -11.29 -0.42 -1.80
CA LEU A 121 -11.81 -0.99 -3.04
C LEU A 121 -12.73 -2.19 -2.77
N ILE A 122 -12.34 -3.08 -1.86
CA ILE A 122 -13.16 -4.23 -1.48
C ILE A 122 -14.43 -3.77 -0.77
N THR A 123 -14.34 -2.85 0.19
CA THR A 123 -15.52 -2.30 0.86
C THR A 123 -16.46 -1.62 -0.13
N ALA A 124 -15.94 -0.85 -1.08
CA ALA A 124 -16.73 -0.22 -2.14
C ALA A 124 -17.40 -1.26 -3.05
N SER A 125 -16.69 -2.33 -3.42
CA SER A 125 -17.21 -3.42 -4.26
C SER A 125 -18.33 -4.20 -3.55
N ILE A 126 -18.14 -4.53 -2.27
CA ILE A 126 -19.17 -5.17 -1.45
C ILE A 126 -20.38 -4.24 -1.30
N GLY A 127 -20.16 -2.95 -1.03
CA GLY A 127 -21.23 -1.96 -0.91
C GLY A 127 -22.03 -1.78 -2.20
N TRP A 128 -21.37 -1.80 -3.36
CA TRP A 128 -22.04 -1.77 -4.66
C TRP A 128 -22.83 -3.06 -4.92
N SER A 129 -22.23 -4.22 -4.65
CA SER A 129 -22.87 -5.53 -4.82
C SER A 129 -24.07 -5.74 -3.88
N ALA A 130 -24.03 -5.14 -2.69
CA ALA A 130 -25.14 -5.13 -1.72
C ALA A 130 -26.23 -4.09 -2.05
N GLY A 131 -26.07 -3.30 -3.12
CA GLY A 131 -27.00 -2.25 -3.50
C GLY A 131 -26.98 -1.01 -2.60
N LEU A 132 -25.98 -0.87 -1.71
CA LEU A 132 -25.83 0.27 -0.80
C LEU A 132 -25.23 1.51 -1.50
N ILE A 133 -24.51 1.29 -2.60
CA ILE A 133 -23.78 2.32 -3.34
C ILE A 133 -24.26 2.30 -4.79
N SER A 134 -24.52 3.47 -5.37
CA SER A 134 -24.88 3.59 -6.79
C SER A 134 -23.64 3.52 -7.69
N SER A 135 -23.81 3.13 -8.97
CA SER A 135 -22.71 3.02 -9.94
C SER A 135 -21.86 4.31 -10.07
N PRO A 136 -22.43 5.53 -10.06
CA PRO A 136 -21.64 6.76 -10.07
C PRO A 136 -20.76 6.95 -8.84
N VAL A 137 -21.27 6.60 -7.65
CA VAL A 137 -20.51 6.72 -6.40
C VAL A 137 -19.40 5.67 -6.34
N TYR A 138 -19.67 4.44 -6.78
CA TYR A 138 -18.65 3.40 -6.89
C TYR A 138 -17.50 3.86 -7.81
N SER A 139 -17.83 4.34 -9.02
CA SER A 139 -16.85 4.87 -9.97
C SER A 139 -16.04 6.03 -9.37
N LEU A 140 -16.68 6.95 -8.64
CA LEU A 140 -16.02 8.08 -7.99
C LEU A 140 -15.04 7.64 -6.91
N VAL A 141 -15.40 6.65 -6.08
CA VAL A 141 -14.52 6.08 -5.06
C VAL A 141 -13.32 5.40 -5.69
N VAL A 142 -13.51 4.62 -6.76
CA VAL A 142 -12.39 3.96 -7.44
C VAL A 142 -11.42 5.00 -8.03
N VAL A 143 -11.93 6.03 -8.72
CA VAL A 143 -11.07 7.12 -9.24
C VAL A 143 -10.35 7.86 -8.11
N LEU A 144 -11.01 8.09 -6.97
CA LEU A 144 -10.39 8.71 -5.79
C LEU A 144 -9.21 7.87 -5.27
N ILE A 145 -9.40 6.56 -5.17
CA ILE A 145 -8.37 5.62 -4.72
C ILE A 145 -7.17 5.61 -5.67
N LEU A 146 -7.43 5.53 -6.98
CA LEU A 146 -6.38 5.60 -8.00
C LEU A 146 -5.64 6.94 -7.94
N ALA A 147 -6.35 8.07 -7.85
CA ALA A 147 -5.76 9.39 -7.77
C ALA A 147 -4.87 9.55 -6.53
N THR A 148 -5.38 9.20 -5.35
CA THR A 148 -4.60 9.25 -4.09
C THR A 148 -3.37 8.34 -4.12
N THR A 149 -3.48 7.15 -4.73
CA THR A 149 -2.36 6.21 -4.91
C THR A 149 -1.27 6.80 -5.80
N LEU A 150 -1.64 7.49 -6.88
CA LEU A 150 -0.69 8.13 -7.80
C LEU A 150 -0.09 9.42 -7.21
N ILE A 151 -0.84 10.16 -6.40
CA ILE A 151 -0.39 11.38 -5.72
C ILE A 151 0.64 11.05 -4.63
N ALA A 152 0.47 9.95 -3.90
CA ALA A 152 1.34 9.56 -2.80
C ALA A 152 2.84 9.54 -3.14
N PRO A 153 3.34 8.83 -4.18
CA PRO A 153 4.77 8.80 -4.52
C PRO A 153 5.31 10.17 -4.94
N VAL A 154 4.48 11.04 -5.54
CA VAL A 154 4.86 12.41 -5.91
C VAL A 154 5.06 13.25 -4.65
N LEU A 155 4.11 13.23 -3.71
CA LEU A 155 4.25 13.95 -2.43
C LEU A 155 5.41 13.42 -1.60
N LEU A 156 5.58 12.09 -1.54
CA LEU A 156 6.71 11.48 -0.87
C LEU A 156 8.05 11.95 -1.46
N ARG A 157 8.19 12.02 -2.78
CA ARG A 157 9.41 12.57 -3.42
C ARG A 157 9.67 14.03 -3.07
N ILE A 158 8.61 14.83 -2.89
CA ILE A 158 8.74 16.25 -2.54
C ILE A 158 9.15 16.43 -1.07
N PHE A 159 8.61 15.60 -0.16
CA PHE A 159 8.87 15.74 1.28
C PHE A 159 10.08 14.95 1.77
N LEU A 160 10.51 13.92 1.04
CA LEU A 160 11.74 13.20 1.36
C LEU A 160 12.92 14.15 1.17
N PRO A 161 13.77 14.32 2.21
CA PRO A 161 14.99 15.11 2.06
C PRO A 161 15.86 14.47 0.97
N SER A 162 16.32 15.30 0.03
CA SER A 162 17.29 14.87 -0.99
C SER A 162 18.50 14.29 -0.27
N ARG A 163 18.69 12.96 -0.35
CA ARG A 163 19.93 12.34 0.12
C ARG A 163 21.05 12.82 -0.81
N SER A 164 21.71 13.92 -0.46
CA SER A 164 23.06 14.16 -0.95
C SER A 164 23.94 13.03 -0.43
N SER A 165 24.41 12.17 -1.34
CA SER A 165 25.64 11.38 -1.25
C SER A 165 26.22 11.16 0.16
N HIS A 166 25.83 10.04 0.81
CA HIS A 166 26.68 9.35 1.78
C HIS A 166 26.71 7.88 1.37
N ALA A 167 27.35 7.64 0.22
CA ALA A 167 27.75 6.33 -0.25
C ALA A 167 29.24 6.39 -0.59
N SER A 168 30.11 6.30 0.45
CA SER A 168 31.50 5.82 0.38
C SER A 168 32.28 6.25 1.63
N ASN A 169 32.25 5.48 2.73
CA ASN A 169 33.44 5.38 3.60
C ASN A 169 33.51 4.19 4.57
N ASP A 170 32.51 3.31 4.66
CA ASP A 170 32.67 2.05 5.44
C ASP A 170 33.12 0.90 4.53
N ALA A 171 34.29 1.08 3.91
CA ALA A 171 35.12 -0.03 3.48
C ALA A 171 36.16 -0.28 4.58
N SER A 172 35.73 -0.89 5.68
CA SER A 172 36.66 -1.37 6.71
C SER A 172 37.57 -2.44 6.08
N PRO A 173 38.91 -2.35 6.26
CA PRO A 173 39.87 -3.26 5.63
C PRO A 173 39.70 -4.71 6.12
N PRO A 174 40.13 -5.71 5.33
CA PRO A 174 39.92 -7.12 5.65
C PRO A 174 40.64 -7.51 6.95
N LEU A 175 39.83 -7.86 7.96
CA LEU A 175 40.25 -8.28 9.30
C LEU A 175 40.71 -9.77 9.34
N ILE A 176 41.39 -10.24 8.29
CA ILE A 176 41.93 -11.61 8.22
C ILE A 176 43.36 -11.57 7.65
N ALA A 177 44.32 -11.17 8.49
CA ALA A 177 45.74 -11.47 8.31
C ALA A 177 46.44 -11.43 9.69
N GLY A 178 46.52 -12.59 10.35
CA GLY A 178 47.15 -12.79 11.67
C GLY A 178 46.10 -13.22 12.68
N LEU A 179 45.97 -14.49 13.06
CA LEU A 179 46.94 -15.42 13.67
C LEU A 179 46.42 -16.89 13.47
N PRO A 180 47.12 -17.99 13.82
CA PRO A 180 48.41 -18.16 14.49
C PRO A 180 49.39 -19.12 13.78
N GLY A 181 50.67 -18.80 13.87
CA GLY A 181 51.79 -19.70 13.60
C GLY A 181 52.86 -19.49 14.67
N ARG A 182 52.49 -19.75 15.92
CA ARG A 182 53.35 -19.95 17.09
C ARG A 182 52.53 -20.39 18.28
#